data_AF-A0A181Z6I0-F1
#
_entry.id   AF-A0A181Z6I0-F1
#
_cell.length_a   1.000
_cell.length_b   1.000
_cell.length_c   1.000
_cell.angle_alpha   90.00
_cell.angle_beta   90.00
_cell.angle_gamma   90.00
#
_symmetry.space_group_name_H-M   'P 1'
#
loop_
_entity.id
_entity.type
_entity.pdbx_description
1 polymer ?
#
loop_
_entity_poly.entity_id
_entity_poly.type
_entity_poly.pdbx_seq_one_letter_code
_entity_poly.pdbx_strand_id
1 'polypeptide(L)'
;MDDATRQSWQAFFAQDGRFDVHYDAERFRKIASRNLRDAVVLIAFIVVVLVLVLLWGRLGPVILGMLLFVVGGILAIVLLRRRLSLLRPAGGAPGLLLGVSNLGLHTPLVPLIDWTSVRAVFAVDESARLAQKRGQRNVAGTAEVWAAGNGKATRHLWFLLEDAPDLRSQVVDQRWAKGFETFTNVNGPAFAQYILDLDTVLSHDDTRKIMAAVLVQAQARGIHAVESLGASDFAEYASMLSGVTVDGVVPPKPEGVTGNPFVTR
;
A
#
# COMPACT_ATOMS: atom_id res chain seq x y z
N MET A 1 11.44 -15.33 6.26
CA MET A 1 11.07 -15.75 7.64
C MET A 1 11.76 -17.05 8.05
N ASP A 2 12.21 -17.18 9.30
CA ASP A 2 12.83 -18.42 9.81
C ASP A 2 11.80 -19.49 10.23
N ASP A 3 12.26 -20.73 10.41
CA ASP A 3 11.39 -21.88 10.71
C ASP A 3 10.76 -21.79 12.10
N ALA A 4 11.48 -21.24 13.09
CA ALA A 4 10.98 -21.08 14.45
C ALA A 4 9.80 -20.09 14.52
N THR A 5 9.90 -18.95 13.83
CA THR A 5 8.80 -17.97 13.71
C THR A 5 7.61 -18.60 13.00
N ARG A 6 7.84 -19.37 11.93
CA ARG A 6 6.78 -20.08 11.21
C ARG A 6 6.04 -21.05 12.14
N GLN A 7 6.77 -21.89 12.88
CA GLN A 7 6.19 -22.88 13.79
C GLN A 7 5.41 -22.22 14.94
N SER A 8 5.93 -21.12 15.50
CA SER A 8 5.23 -20.33 16.53
C SER A 8 3.87 -19.83 16.05
N TRP A 9 3.81 -19.24 14.84
CA TRP A 9 2.55 -18.81 14.26
C TRP A 9 1.61 -19.97 13.94
N GLN A 10 2.13 -21.07 13.40
CA GLN A 10 1.33 -22.27 13.16
C GLN A 10 0.69 -22.79 14.45
N ALA A 11 1.44 -22.84 15.55
CA ALA A 11 0.93 -23.23 16.86
C ALA A 11 -0.11 -22.24 17.40
N PHE A 12 0.13 -20.94 17.26
CA PHE A 12 -0.82 -19.89 17.65
C PHE A 12 -2.18 -20.06 16.94
N PHE A 13 -2.15 -20.33 15.63
CA PHE A 13 -3.37 -20.52 14.86
C PHE A 13 -4.00 -21.90 15.02
N ALA A 14 -3.23 -22.93 15.38
CA ALA A 14 -3.79 -24.24 15.75
C ALA A 14 -4.67 -24.17 17.01
N GLN A 15 -4.55 -23.10 17.81
CA GLN A 15 -5.38 -22.80 18.97
C GLN A 15 -6.49 -21.78 18.67
N ASP A 16 -6.88 -21.63 17.40
CA ASP A 16 -7.87 -20.63 16.94
C ASP A 16 -7.51 -19.17 17.30
N GLY A 17 -6.21 -18.89 17.38
CA GLY A 17 -5.70 -17.54 17.63
C GLY A 17 -6.14 -16.53 16.58
N ARG A 18 -6.42 -15.29 17.04
CA ARG A 18 -6.65 -14.12 16.21
C ARG A 18 -5.59 -13.07 16.52
N PHE A 19 -4.87 -12.61 15.50
CA PHE A 19 -3.86 -11.56 15.64
C PHE A 19 -4.34 -10.29 14.96
N ASP A 20 -4.49 -9.22 15.74
CA ASP A 20 -4.95 -7.92 15.27
C ASP A 20 -3.85 -6.87 15.42
N VAL A 21 -3.63 -6.08 14.37
CA VAL A 21 -2.79 -4.88 14.43
C VAL A 21 -3.61 -3.61 14.34
N HIS A 22 -3.30 -2.68 15.23
CA HIS A 22 -3.99 -1.41 15.36
C HIS A 22 -3.07 -0.28 14.93
N TYR A 23 -3.68 0.78 14.40
CA TYR A 23 -2.98 2.02 14.08
C TYR A 23 -2.29 2.61 15.31
N ASP A 24 -1.03 3.02 15.15
CA ASP A 24 -0.37 3.94 16.06
C ASP A 24 -0.96 5.35 15.83
N ALA A 25 -1.93 5.70 16.68
CA ALA A 25 -2.62 6.97 16.62
C ALA A 25 -1.68 8.18 16.82
N GLU A 26 -0.60 8.04 17.60
CA GLU A 26 0.37 9.11 17.81
C GLU A 26 1.20 9.34 16.56
N ARG A 27 1.73 8.26 15.97
CA ARG A 27 2.48 8.34 14.72
C ARG A 27 1.63 8.89 13.59
N PHE A 28 0.37 8.47 13.48
CA PHE A 28 -0.58 9.03 12.53
C PHE A 28 -0.77 10.54 12.73
N ARG A 29 -1.06 10.98 13.96
CA ARG A 29 -1.25 12.42 14.28
C ARG A 29 -0.02 13.25 13.93
N LYS A 30 1.18 12.71 14.17
CA LYS A 30 2.46 13.37 13.85
C LYS A 30 2.66 13.54 12.34
N ILE A 31 2.37 12.51 11.54
CA ILE A 31 2.47 12.60 10.07
C ILE A 31 1.40 13.54 9.53
N ALA A 32 0.17 13.46 10.04
CA ALA A 32 -0.93 14.32 9.62
C ALA A 32 -0.67 15.80 9.91
N SER A 33 -0.16 16.14 11.10
CA SER A 33 0.17 17.53 11.47
C SER A 33 1.33 18.07 10.64
N ARG A 34 2.33 17.25 10.35
CA ARG A 34 3.43 17.60 9.44
C ARG A 34 2.92 17.88 8.03
N ASN A 35 2.12 16.99 7.44
CA ASN A 35 1.57 17.17 6.11
C ASN A 35 0.72 18.46 6.02
N LEU A 36 -0.08 18.75 7.04
CA LEU A 36 -0.87 19.98 7.11
C LEU A 36 0.04 21.22 7.19
N ARG A 37 1.02 21.22 8.10
CA ARG A 37 1.96 22.32 8.25
C ARG A 37 2.73 22.58 6.95
N ASP A 38 3.27 21.52 6.34
CA ASP A 38 4.06 21.62 5.12
C ASP A 38 3.19 22.12 3.95
N ALA A 39 1.91 21.71 3.87
CA ALA A 39 0.96 22.26 2.91
C ALA A 39 0.64 23.74 3.14
N VAL A 40 0.41 24.17 4.39
CA VAL A 40 0.15 25.58 4.73
C VAL A 40 1.37 26.46 4.42
N VAL A 41 2.57 26.01 4.79
CA VAL A 41 3.82 26.73 4.50
C VAL A 41 4.03 26.86 2.99
N LEU A 42 3.78 25.80 2.24
CA LEU A 42 3.89 25.81 0.78
C LEU A 42 2.90 26.79 0.15
N ILE A 43 1.63 26.78 0.57
CA ILE A 43 0.61 27.72 0.09
C ILE A 43 1.02 29.16 0.41
N ALA A 44 1.45 29.44 1.63
CA ALA A 44 1.90 30.77 2.03
C ALA A 44 3.09 31.24 1.19
N PHE A 45 4.08 30.37 0.96
CA PHE A 45 5.23 30.66 0.11
C PHE A 45 4.82 31.01 -1.32
N ILE A 46 3.94 30.20 -1.93
CA ILE A 46 3.43 30.43 -3.28
C ILE A 46 2.73 31.78 -3.39
N VAL A 47 1.86 32.11 -2.41
CA VAL A 47 1.14 33.39 -2.38
C VAL A 47 2.11 34.56 -2.29
N VAL A 48 3.11 34.49 -1.41
CA VAL A 48 4.13 35.55 -1.28
C VAL A 48 4.92 35.73 -2.57
N VAL A 49 5.38 34.64 -3.19
CA VAL A 49 6.11 34.69 -4.47
C VAL A 49 5.25 35.30 -5.57
N LEU A 50 3.98 34.91 -5.67
CA LEU A 50 3.05 35.46 -6.66
C LEU A 50 2.86 36.97 -6.45
N VAL A 51 2.67 37.43 -5.22
CA VAL A 51 2.56 38.86 -4.89
C VAL A 51 3.82 39.62 -5.30
N LEU A 52 5.01 39.12 -4.94
CA LEU A 52 6.28 39.77 -5.30
C LEU A 52 6.48 39.86 -6.82
N VAL A 53 6.11 38.80 -7.55
CA VAL A 53 6.19 38.76 -9.01
C VAL A 53 5.22 39.76 -9.65
N LEU A 54 3.99 39.84 -9.16
CA LEU A 54 2.99 40.79 -9.65
C LEU A 54 3.42 42.24 -9.38
N LEU A 55 4.00 42.51 -8.21
CA LEU A 55 4.55 43.83 -7.85
C LEU A 55 5.73 44.23 -8.74
N TRP A 56 6.50 43.28 -9.28
CA TRP A 56 7.61 43.56 -10.20
C TRP A 56 7.15 43.97 -11.62
N GLY A 57 5.90 43.64 -12.00
CA GLY A 57 5.25 44.19 -13.21
C GLY A 57 5.84 43.77 -14.57
N ARG A 58 6.75 42.77 -14.62
CA ARG A 58 7.31 42.25 -15.88
C ARG A 58 6.63 40.94 -16.31
N LEU A 59 6.27 40.84 -17.58
CA LEU A 59 5.59 39.69 -18.19
C LEU A 59 6.32 38.35 -17.98
N GLY A 60 7.65 38.32 -18.13
CA GLY A 60 8.46 37.10 -17.93
C GLY A 60 8.35 36.51 -16.51
N PRO A 61 8.64 37.30 -15.46
CA PRO A 61 8.41 36.89 -14.07
C PRO A 61 6.97 36.44 -13.80
N VAL A 62 5.96 37.11 -14.36
CA VAL A 62 4.54 36.75 -14.16
C VAL A 62 4.23 35.34 -14.68
N ILE A 63 4.73 34.98 -15.87
CA ILE A 63 4.56 33.63 -16.43
C ILE A 63 5.23 32.59 -15.52
N LEU A 64 6.46 32.87 -15.06
CA LEU A 64 7.17 31.97 -14.14
C LEU A 64 6.45 31.83 -12.79
N GLY A 65 5.92 32.93 -12.25
CA GLY A 65 5.13 32.94 -11.02
C GLY A 65 3.85 32.11 -11.13
N MET A 66 3.14 32.20 -12.26
CA MET A 66 1.96 31.37 -12.53
C MET A 66 2.31 29.88 -12.64
N LEU A 67 3.44 29.54 -13.28
CA LEU A 67 3.90 28.15 -13.35
C LEU A 67 4.20 27.60 -11.95
N LEU A 68 4.92 28.36 -11.12
CA LEU A 68 5.22 28.00 -9.73
C LEU A 68 3.94 27.88 -8.89
N PHE A 69 2.95 28.74 -9.12
CA PHE A 69 1.65 28.67 -8.47
C PHE A 69 0.93 27.35 -8.79
N VAL A 70 0.89 26.96 -10.05
CA VAL A 70 0.26 25.71 -10.48
C VAL A 70 0.97 24.50 -9.89
N VAL A 71 2.30 24.43 -10.03
CA VAL A 71 3.11 23.31 -9.50
C VAL A 71 2.96 23.20 -7.98
N GLY A 72 3.06 24.33 -7.28
CA GLY A 72 2.92 24.38 -5.84
C GLY A 72 1.50 24.05 -5.35
N GLY A 73 0.47 24.49 -6.08
CA GLY A 73 -0.92 24.12 -5.82
C GLY A 73 -1.17 22.62 -5.96
N ILE A 74 -0.64 22.00 -7.02
CA ILE A 74 -0.69 20.54 -7.22
C ILE A 74 0.00 19.83 -6.04
N LEU A 75 1.18 20.29 -5.64
CA LEU A 75 1.93 19.68 -4.53
C LEU A 75 1.17 19.81 -3.20
N ALA A 76 0.53 20.95 -2.93
CA ALA A 76 -0.31 21.14 -1.76
C ALA A 76 -1.53 20.18 -1.77
N ILE A 77 -2.17 20.00 -2.92
CA ILE A 77 -3.26 19.03 -3.08
C ILE A 77 -2.77 17.60 -2.84
N VAL A 78 -1.58 17.24 -3.35
CA VAL A 78 -0.98 15.91 -3.11
C VAL A 78 -0.74 15.68 -1.63
N LEU A 79 -0.22 16.67 -0.89
CA LEU A 79 -0.02 16.59 0.56
C LEU A 79 -1.33 16.42 1.33
N LEU A 80 -2.38 17.16 0.94
CA LEU A 80 -3.70 17.03 1.54
C LEU A 80 -4.35 15.67 1.23
N ARG A 81 -4.21 15.17 -0.01
CA ARG A 81 -4.71 13.84 -0.39
C ARG A 81 -3.96 12.72 0.30
N ARG A 82 -2.66 12.86 0.58
CA ARG A 82 -1.90 11.88 1.37
C ARG A 82 -2.50 11.67 2.74
N ARG A 83 -3.03 12.71 3.40
CA ARG A 83 -3.75 12.53 4.67
C ARG A 83 -4.92 11.54 4.55
N LEU A 84 -5.67 11.60 3.46
CA LEU A 84 -6.77 10.68 3.20
C LEU A 84 -6.26 9.28 2.85
N SER A 85 -5.18 9.16 2.08
CA SER A 85 -4.61 7.85 1.74
C SER A 85 -4.09 7.11 2.97
N LEU A 86 -3.55 7.82 3.96
CA LEU A 86 -3.12 7.22 5.24
C LEU A 86 -4.27 6.62 6.04
N LEU A 87 -5.48 7.17 5.87
CA LEU A 87 -6.70 6.71 6.53
C LEU A 87 -7.47 5.65 5.74
N ARG A 88 -7.16 5.47 4.45
CA ARG A 88 -7.81 4.51 3.58
C ARG A 88 -7.75 3.07 4.13
N PRO A 89 -6.59 2.56 4.59
CA PRO A 89 -6.53 1.21 5.14
C PRO A 89 -7.28 1.07 6.48
N ALA A 90 -7.72 2.18 7.09
CA ALA A 90 -8.46 2.24 8.35
C ALA A 90 -9.97 2.47 8.19
N GLY A 91 -10.48 2.55 6.95
CA GLY A 91 -11.88 2.96 6.72
C GLY A 91 -12.19 4.39 7.15
N GLY A 92 -11.18 5.26 7.23
CA GLY A 92 -11.37 6.69 7.52
C GLY A 92 -11.23 7.09 8.98
N ALA A 93 -11.03 6.15 9.91
CA ALA A 93 -10.80 6.44 11.32
C ALA A 93 -9.65 5.58 11.89
N PRO A 94 -8.82 6.12 12.79
CA PRO A 94 -7.79 5.32 13.47
C PRO A 94 -8.47 4.21 14.30
N GLY A 95 -8.00 2.97 14.13
CA GLY A 95 -8.59 1.78 14.75
C GLY A 95 -7.85 0.51 14.35
N LEU A 96 -8.58 -0.57 14.06
CA LEU A 96 -8.03 -1.80 13.49
C LEU A 96 -7.49 -1.52 12.08
N LEU A 97 -6.26 -1.93 11.80
CA LEU A 97 -5.66 -1.86 10.46
C LEU A 97 -5.90 -3.17 9.70
N LEU A 98 -5.55 -4.29 10.34
CA LEU A 98 -5.72 -5.63 9.80
C LEU A 98 -5.73 -6.63 10.96
N GLY A 99 -6.63 -7.60 10.89
CA GLY A 99 -6.62 -8.79 11.70
C GLY A 99 -6.46 -10.05 10.85
N VAL A 100 -5.90 -11.10 11.43
CA VAL A 100 -5.68 -12.38 10.77
C VAL A 100 -6.14 -13.48 11.70
N SER A 101 -6.93 -14.40 11.16
CA SER A 101 -7.50 -15.54 11.90
C SER A 101 -7.65 -16.75 10.98
N ASN A 102 -8.09 -17.87 11.55
CA ASN A 102 -8.42 -19.06 10.78
C ASN A 102 -9.58 -18.85 9.77
N LEU A 103 -10.48 -17.92 10.04
CA LEU A 103 -11.61 -17.62 9.16
C LEU A 103 -11.21 -16.77 7.94
N GLY A 104 -10.24 -15.87 8.12
CA GLY A 104 -9.90 -14.90 7.09
C GLY A 104 -9.16 -13.68 7.61
N LEU A 105 -9.10 -12.67 6.74
CA LEU A 105 -8.55 -11.35 7.00
C LEU A 105 -9.65 -10.43 7.52
N HIS A 106 -9.45 -9.84 8.69
CA HIS A 106 -10.36 -8.87 9.27
C HIS A 106 -9.89 -7.48 8.88
N THR A 107 -10.68 -6.76 8.10
CA THR A 107 -10.29 -5.42 7.64
C THR A 107 -11.35 -4.39 8.07
N PRO A 108 -10.98 -3.12 8.25
CA PRO A 108 -11.96 -2.08 8.55
C PRO A 108 -12.79 -1.69 7.32
N LEU A 109 -12.36 -2.07 6.10
CA LEU A 109 -13.12 -1.82 4.88
C LEU A 109 -14.17 -2.89 4.64
N VAL A 110 -13.76 -4.16 4.69
CA VAL A 110 -14.62 -5.35 4.59
C VAL A 110 -14.41 -6.15 5.87
N PRO A 111 -15.45 -6.36 6.72
CA PRO A 111 -15.29 -6.92 8.06
C PRO A 111 -14.54 -8.25 8.08
N LEU A 112 -14.77 -9.10 7.08
CA LEU A 112 -14.08 -10.37 6.89
C LEU A 112 -13.91 -10.64 5.39
N ILE A 113 -12.67 -10.85 4.98
CA ILE A 113 -12.33 -11.42 3.67
C ILE A 113 -11.94 -12.87 3.94
N ASP A 114 -12.80 -13.80 3.50
CA ASP A 114 -12.54 -15.24 3.65
C ASP A 114 -11.29 -15.64 2.85
N TRP A 115 -10.52 -16.57 3.40
CA TRP A 115 -9.33 -17.09 2.73
C TRP A 115 -9.64 -17.72 1.37
N THR A 116 -10.83 -18.26 1.17
CA THR A 116 -11.30 -18.80 -0.11
C THR A 116 -11.39 -17.72 -1.20
N SER A 117 -11.53 -16.45 -0.83
CA SER A 117 -11.51 -15.33 -1.79
C SER A 117 -10.11 -14.83 -2.11
N VAL A 118 -9.07 -15.31 -1.42
CA VAL A 118 -7.68 -14.85 -1.58
C VAL A 118 -6.91 -15.80 -2.50
N ARG A 119 -6.47 -15.28 -3.64
CA ARG A 119 -5.66 -16.02 -4.63
C ARG A 119 -4.18 -15.98 -4.34
N ALA A 120 -3.68 -14.82 -3.91
CA ALA A 120 -2.28 -14.64 -3.61
C ALA A 120 -2.04 -13.52 -2.61
N VAL A 121 -0.91 -13.61 -1.90
CA VAL A 121 -0.43 -12.62 -0.94
C VAL A 121 1.04 -12.33 -1.20
N PHE A 122 1.37 -11.04 -1.26
CA PHE A 122 2.73 -10.56 -1.37
C PHE A 122 3.04 -9.68 -0.16
N ALA A 123 4.02 -10.10 0.62
CA ALA A 123 4.60 -9.34 1.70
C ALA A 123 5.82 -8.60 1.16
N VAL A 124 5.62 -7.33 0.79
CA VAL A 124 6.63 -6.52 0.11
C VAL A 124 7.42 -5.71 1.15
N ASP A 125 8.75 -5.84 1.15
CA ASP A 125 9.67 -5.00 1.94
C ASP A 125 10.68 -4.28 1.04
N GLU A 126 10.40 -3.01 0.75
CA GLU A 126 11.28 -2.14 -0.04
C GLU A 126 12.24 -1.32 0.83
N SER A 127 12.27 -1.55 2.14
CA SER A 127 12.94 -0.66 3.10
C SER A 127 14.44 -0.51 2.83
N ALA A 128 15.14 -1.60 2.48
CA ALA A 128 16.57 -1.57 2.14
C ALA A 128 16.84 -0.76 0.87
N ARG A 129 16.06 -0.99 -0.19
CA ARG A 129 16.15 -0.27 -1.47
C ARG A 129 15.88 1.22 -1.28
N LEU A 130 14.86 1.57 -0.50
CA LEU A 130 14.52 2.97 -0.22
C LEU A 130 15.53 3.64 0.72
N ALA A 131 16.11 2.90 1.68
CA ALA A 131 17.20 3.41 2.50
C ALA A 131 18.44 3.76 1.65
N GLN A 132 18.80 2.91 0.69
CA GLN A 132 19.88 3.20 -0.26
C GLN A 132 19.61 4.48 -1.07
N LYS A 133 18.38 4.64 -1.58
CA LYS A 133 17.98 5.86 -2.30
C LYS A 133 18.07 7.11 -1.43
N ARG A 134 17.65 7.04 -0.15
CA ARG A 134 17.76 8.15 0.81
C ARG A 134 19.21 8.56 1.10
N GLY A 135 20.15 7.62 1.01
CA GLY A 135 21.58 7.89 1.17
C GLY A 135 22.21 8.69 0.02
N GLN A 136 21.50 8.84 -1.11
CA GLN A 136 22.01 9.57 -2.28
C GLN A 136 21.92 11.08 -2.06
N ARG A 137 23.02 11.79 -2.32
CA ARG A 137 23.09 13.26 -2.24
C ARG A 137 22.61 13.95 -3.53
N ASN A 138 21.49 13.49 -4.08
CA ASN A 138 20.89 14.03 -5.30
C ASN A 138 19.42 14.40 -5.07
N VAL A 139 18.78 15.00 -6.07
CA VAL A 139 17.35 15.40 -6.01
C VAL A 139 16.45 14.21 -5.65
N ALA A 140 16.75 13.02 -6.18
CA ALA A 140 15.98 11.80 -5.92
C ALA A 140 16.07 11.37 -4.44
N GLY A 141 17.25 11.42 -3.83
CA GLY A 141 17.44 11.11 -2.41
C GLY A 141 16.73 12.10 -1.49
N THR A 142 16.82 13.40 -1.79
CA THR A 142 16.07 14.44 -1.05
C THR A 142 14.56 14.22 -1.16
N ALA A 143 14.06 13.92 -2.36
CA ALA A 143 12.65 13.62 -2.59
C ALA A 143 12.19 12.38 -1.80
N GLU A 144 13.03 11.34 -1.69
CA GLU A 144 12.70 10.13 -0.94
C GLU A 144 12.69 10.36 0.58
N VAL A 145 13.64 11.14 1.12
CA VAL A 145 13.64 11.54 2.53
C VAL A 145 12.38 12.35 2.87
N TRP A 146 12.03 13.29 1.99
CA TRP A 146 10.81 14.08 2.13
C TRP A 146 9.55 13.19 2.06
N ALA A 147 9.47 12.29 1.08
CA ALA A 147 8.34 11.37 0.91
C ALA A 147 8.15 10.45 2.12
N ALA A 148 9.24 9.92 2.68
CA ALA A 148 9.22 9.11 3.90
C ALA A 148 8.71 9.91 5.11
N GLY A 149 9.15 11.16 5.24
CA GLY A 149 8.67 12.08 6.29
C GLY A 149 7.17 12.37 6.22
N ASN A 150 6.58 12.25 5.02
CA ASN A 150 5.16 12.50 4.73
C ASN A 150 4.34 11.21 4.61
N GLY A 151 4.82 10.12 5.22
CA GLY A 151 4.08 8.87 5.34
C GLY A 151 4.06 8.02 4.08
N LYS A 152 5.14 8.02 3.29
CA LYS A 152 5.32 6.98 2.27
C LYS A 152 5.72 5.66 2.96
N ALA A 153 4.89 4.62 2.78
CA ALA A 153 5.20 3.27 3.23
C ALA A 153 6.41 2.69 2.49
N THR A 154 7.10 1.77 3.15
CA THR A 154 8.14 0.91 2.55
C THR A 154 7.82 -0.58 2.69
N ARG A 155 6.82 -0.91 3.51
CA ARG A 155 6.34 -2.27 3.71
C ARG A 155 4.86 -2.37 3.46
N HIS A 156 4.48 -3.37 2.69
CA HIS A 156 3.13 -3.52 2.20
C HIS A 156 2.68 -4.98 2.24
N LEU A 157 1.38 -5.18 2.43
CA LEU A 157 0.73 -6.45 2.13
C LEU A 157 -0.19 -6.25 0.94
N TRP A 158 0.06 -6.98 -0.13
CA TRP A 158 -0.73 -6.92 -1.36
C TRP A 158 -1.48 -8.24 -1.49
N PHE A 159 -2.80 -8.15 -1.64
CA PHE A 159 -3.68 -9.28 -1.77
C PHE A 159 -4.31 -9.28 -3.16
N LEU A 160 -4.34 -10.44 -3.81
CA LEU A 160 -5.13 -10.68 -5.02
C LEU A 160 -6.38 -11.49 -4.66
N LEU A 161 -7.54 -11.01 -5.09
CA LEU A 161 -8.85 -11.49 -4.64
C LEU A 161 -9.75 -11.88 -5.83
N GLU A 162 -10.60 -12.89 -5.63
CA GLU A 162 -11.43 -13.49 -6.71
C GLU A 162 -12.56 -12.61 -7.26
N ASP A 163 -13.13 -11.72 -6.44
CA ASP A 163 -14.34 -10.98 -6.81
C ASP A 163 -14.27 -9.52 -6.38
N ALA A 164 -14.01 -8.62 -7.33
CA ALA A 164 -13.91 -7.20 -7.04
C ALA A 164 -15.28 -6.50 -6.84
N PRO A 165 -16.33 -6.76 -7.65
CA PRO A 165 -17.66 -6.19 -7.42
C PRO A 165 -18.28 -6.57 -6.07
N ASP A 166 -18.27 -7.84 -5.70
CA ASP A 166 -18.97 -8.29 -4.49
C ASP A 166 -18.27 -7.79 -3.23
N LEU A 167 -16.93 -7.81 -3.19
CA LEU A 167 -16.17 -7.24 -2.08
C LEU A 167 -16.39 -5.73 -1.93
N ARG A 168 -16.53 -4.99 -3.04
CA ARG A 168 -16.82 -3.54 -3.00
C ARG A 168 -18.21 -3.24 -2.45
N SER A 169 -19.19 -4.10 -2.75
CA SER A 169 -20.55 -3.96 -2.19
C SER A 169 -20.58 -4.14 -0.67
N GLN A 170 -19.63 -4.91 -0.13
CA GLN A 170 -19.50 -5.19 1.30
C GLN A 170 -18.68 -4.13 2.06
N VAL A 171 -18.19 -3.10 1.37
CA VAL A 171 -17.38 -2.05 2.01
C VAL A 171 -18.25 -1.22 2.95
N VAL A 172 -17.87 -1.17 4.22
CA VAL A 172 -18.62 -0.49 5.30
C VAL A 172 -18.84 0.99 4.99
N ASP A 173 -17.82 1.66 4.44
CA ASP A 173 -17.91 3.05 3.99
C ASP A 173 -17.52 3.16 2.51
N GLN A 174 -18.54 3.41 1.68
CA GLN A 174 -18.43 3.45 0.23
C GLN A 174 -17.43 4.49 -0.30
N ARG A 175 -17.03 5.49 0.49
CA ARG A 175 -15.93 6.40 0.13
C ARG A 175 -14.62 5.65 -0.11
N TRP A 176 -14.46 4.49 0.51
CA TRP A 176 -13.28 3.63 0.41
C TRP A 176 -13.49 2.43 -0.50
N ALA A 177 -14.59 2.33 -1.25
CA ALA A 177 -14.81 1.22 -2.18
C ALA A 177 -13.74 1.15 -3.28
N LYS A 178 -13.17 2.29 -3.66
CA LYS A 178 -11.98 2.36 -4.55
C LYS A 178 -10.72 1.74 -3.93
N GLY A 179 -10.81 1.35 -2.65
CA GLY A 179 -9.92 0.47 -1.88
C GLY A 179 -9.47 -0.76 -2.65
N PHE A 180 -10.43 -1.36 -3.34
CA PHE A 180 -10.27 -2.56 -4.13
C PHE A 180 -10.18 -2.16 -5.60
N GLU A 181 -9.01 -2.36 -6.19
CA GLU A 181 -8.76 -2.01 -7.59
C GLU A 181 -8.95 -3.25 -8.46
N THR A 182 -9.84 -3.17 -9.45
CA THR A 182 -10.21 -4.32 -10.29
C THR A 182 -9.30 -4.40 -11.51
N PHE A 183 -8.83 -5.61 -11.80
CA PHE A 183 -8.15 -5.94 -13.04
C PHE A 183 -9.02 -6.85 -13.89
N THR A 184 -9.09 -6.52 -15.16
CA THR A 184 -9.68 -7.40 -16.17
C THR A 184 -8.75 -8.58 -16.43
N ASN A 185 -9.33 -9.77 -16.54
CA ASN A 185 -8.62 -10.96 -16.98
C ASN A 185 -9.11 -11.32 -18.38
N VAL A 186 -8.20 -11.42 -19.35
CA VAL A 186 -8.52 -11.77 -20.74
C VAL A 186 -9.02 -13.20 -20.85
N ASN A 187 -8.54 -14.10 -19.98
CA ASN A 187 -8.75 -15.54 -20.07
C ASN A 187 -9.62 -16.10 -18.92
N GLY A 188 -10.30 -15.24 -18.16
CA GLY A 188 -11.02 -15.67 -16.97
C GLY A 188 -11.79 -14.56 -16.26
N PRO A 189 -12.29 -14.80 -15.03
CA PRO A 189 -12.96 -13.78 -14.25
C PRO A 189 -12.00 -12.66 -13.86
N ALA A 190 -12.53 -11.43 -13.79
CA ALA A 190 -11.82 -10.29 -13.24
C ALA A 190 -11.43 -10.55 -11.79
N PHE A 191 -10.34 -9.92 -11.32
CA PHE A 191 -9.86 -10.05 -9.95
C PHE A 191 -9.63 -8.67 -9.32
N ALA A 192 -9.56 -8.61 -8.00
CA ALA A 192 -9.27 -7.39 -7.26
C ALA A 192 -7.86 -7.41 -6.69
N GLN A 193 -7.24 -6.24 -6.54
CA GLN A 193 -6.16 -6.04 -5.58
C GLN A 193 -6.64 -5.27 -4.36
N TYR A 194 -6.09 -5.64 -3.21
CA TYR A 194 -6.16 -4.86 -1.99
C TYR A 194 -4.75 -4.65 -1.45
N ILE A 195 -4.37 -3.39 -1.23
CA ILE A 195 -3.03 -3.01 -0.79
C ILE A 195 -3.13 -2.35 0.57
N LEU A 196 -2.32 -2.85 1.52
CA LEU A 196 -2.17 -2.31 2.84
C LEU A 196 -0.77 -1.73 3.03
N ASP A 197 -0.70 -0.44 3.31
CA ASP A 197 0.51 0.28 3.69
C ASP A 197 0.73 0.13 5.21
N LEU A 198 1.76 -0.64 5.62
CA LEU A 198 1.88 -1.10 7.01
C LEU A 198 2.73 -0.15 7.85
N ASP A 199 3.97 0.07 7.45
CA ASP A 199 5.01 0.70 8.28
C ASP A 199 4.88 2.22 8.38
N THR A 200 3.87 2.81 7.73
CA THR A 200 3.58 4.23 7.86
C THR A 200 2.98 4.56 9.22
N VAL A 201 2.16 3.65 9.73
CA VAL A 201 1.28 3.85 10.89
C VAL A 201 1.30 2.68 11.86
N LEU A 202 2.12 1.66 11.60
CA LEU A 202 2.43 0.57 12.54
C LEU A 202 3.86 0.69 13.06
N SER A 203 4.11 0.09 14.22
CA SER A 203 5.49 -0.12 14.68
C SER A 203 6.24 -1.08 13.74
N HIS A 204 7.57 -1.04 13.76
CA HIS A 204 8.36 -1.99 12.99
C HIS A 204 8.09 -3.45 13.41
N ASP A 205 7.87 -3.67 14.71
CA ASP A 205 7.61 -5.00 15.23
C ASP A 205 6.24 -5.54 14.80
N ASP A 206 5.19 -4.73 14.90
CA ASP A 206 3.84 -5.10 14.46
C ASP A 206 3.80 -5.34 12.95
N THR A 207 4.54 -4.54 12.18
CA THR A 207 4.67 -4.73 10.74
C THR A 207 5.27 -6.10 10.41
N ARG A 208 6.35 -6.50 11.09
CA ARG A 208 6.96 -7.82 10.88
C ARG A 208 6.02 -8.94 11.31
N LYS A 209 5.37 -8.79 12.47
CA LYS A 209 4.45 -9.79 13.01
C LYS A 209 3.24 -10.02 12.10
N ILE A 210 2.59 -8.96 11.61
CA ILE A 210 1.43 -9.10 10.73
C ILE A 210 1.81 -9.70 9.38
N MET A 211 2.95 -9.30 8.78
CA MET A 211 3.43 -9.91 7.53
C MET A 211 3.67 -11.41 7.71
N ALA A 212 4.37 -11.81 8.78
CA ALA A 212 4.60 -13.21 9.08
C ALA A 212 3.28 -13.98 9.32
N ALA A 213 2.38 -13.45 10.14
CA ALA A 213 1.09 -14.07 10.46
C ALA A 213 0.25 -14.32 9.20
N VAL A 214 0.15 -13.33 8.30
CA VAL A 214 -0.58 -13.46 7.02
C VAL A 214 0.07 -14.53 6.14
N LEU A 215 1.39 -14.47 5.95
CA LEU A 215 2.10 -15.44 5.10
C LEU A 215 1.91 -16.86 5.59
N VAL A 216 2.04 -17.10 6.91
CA VAL A 216 1.85 -18.43 7.49
C VAL A 216 0.44 -18.95 7.24
N GLN A 217 -0.58 -18.11 7.45
CA GLN A 217 -1.97 -18.52 7.24
C GLN A 217 -2.32 -18.79 5.78
N ALA A 218 -1.78 -17.98 4.86
CA ALA A 218 -1.93 -18.19 3.43
C ALA A 218 -1.23 -19.50 2.99
N GLN A 219 0.02 -19.72 3.40
CA GLN A 219 0.79 -20.93 3.09
C GLN A 219 0.11 -22.19 3.62
N ALA A 220 -0.42 -22.16 4.85
CA ALA A 220 -1.12 -23.29 5.45
C ALA A 220 -2.37 -23.72 4.65
N ARG A 221 -2.92 -22.82 3.82
CA ARG A 221 -4.09 -23.07 2.96
C ARG A 221 -3.73 -23.35 1.51
N GLY A 222 -2.43 -23.43 1.18
CA GLY A 222 -1.97 -23.58 -0.19
C GLY A 222 -2.20 -22.35 -1.06
N ILE A 223 -2.41 -21.18 -0.46
CA ILE A 223 -2.50 -19.90 -1.17
C ILE A 223 -1.09 -19.44 -1.52
N HIS A 224 -0.92 -18.89 -2.72
CA HIS A 224 0.36 -18.34 -3.14
C HIS A 224 0.81 -17.19 -2.22
N ALA A 225 1.91 -17.35 -1.50
CA ALA A 225 2.35 -16.40 -0.49
C ALA A 225 3.86 -16.18 -0.56
N VAL A 226 4.27 -14.95 -0.88
CA VAL A 226 5.66 -14.59 -1.21
C VAL A 226 6.15 -13.41 -0.38
N GLU A 227 7.38 -13.54 0.14
CA GLU A 227 8.17 -12.40 0.60
C GLU A 227 8.86 -11.78 -0.62
N SER A 228 8.59 -10.51 -0.90
CA SER A 228 9.12 -9.81 -2.07
C SER A 228 9.95 -8.60 -1.68
N LEU A 229 11.01 -8.34 -2.44
CA LEU A 229 11.88 -7.16 -2.28
C LEU A 229 11.36 -5.93 -3.04
N GLY A 230 10.23 -6.04 -3.74
CA GLY A 230 9.63 -4.91 -4.43
C GLY A 230 8.32 -5.21 -5.15
N ALA A 231 7.64 -4.16 -5.59
CA ALA A 231 6.37 -4.27 -6.31
C ALA A 231 6.43 -5.04 -7.65
N SER A 232 7.63 -5.36 -8.15
CA SER A 232 7.83 -6.05 -9.44
C SER A 232 7.21 -7.44 -9.45
N ASP A 233 7.41 -8.22 -8.39
CA ASP A 233 7.02 -9.63 -8.37
C ASP A 233 5.49 -9.75 -8.37
N PHE A 234 4.82 -8.82 -7.66
CA PHE A 234 3.37 -8.68 -7.76
C PHE A 234 2.93 -8.26 -9.17
N ALA A 235 3.56 -7.24 -9.75
CA ALA A 235 3.15 -6.72 -11.06
C ALA A 235 3.29 -7.80 -12.14
N GLU A 236 4.37 -8.58 -12.10
CA GLU A 236 4.58 -9.73 -12.95
C GLU A 236 3.49 -10.79 -12.75
N TYR A 237 3.23 -11.18 -11.50
CA TYR A 237 2.19 -12.16 -11.18
C TYR A 237 0.77 -11.71 -11.59
N ALA A 238 0.43 -10.44 -11.36
CA ALA A 238 -0.84 -9.85 -11.77
C ALA A 238 -0.96 -9.76 -13.31
N SER A 239 0.13 -9.42 -14.00
CA SER A 239 0.19 -9.42 -15.47
C SER A 239 -0.06 -10.82 -16.03
N MET A 240 0.63 -11.84 -15.50
CA MET A 240 0.39 -13.24 -15.85
C MET A 240 -1.08 -13.64 -15.65
N LEU A 241 -1.66 -13.32 -14.48
CA LEU A 241 -3.05 -13.65 -14.17
C LEU A 241 -4.06 -12.96 -15.07
N SER A 242 -3.82 -11.70 -15.41
CA SER A 242 -4.70 -10.92 -16.31
C SER A 242 -4.66 -11.40 -17.76
N GLY A 243 -3.69 -12.23 -18.14
CA GLY A 243 -3.44 -12.58 -19.54
C GLY A 243 -2.95 -11.41 -20.39
N VAL A 244 -2.61 -10.27 -19.78
CA VAL A 244 -1.96 -9.14 -20.44
C VAL A 244 -0.48 -9.46 -20.51
N THR A 245 -0.02 -9.83 -21.70
CA THR A 245 1.39 -10.11 -21.98
C THR A 245 2.14 -8.81 -22.18
N VAL A 246 3.23 -8.61 -21.44
CA VAL A 246 4.27 -7.69 -21.87
C VAL A 246 4.98 -8.41 -23.03
N ASP A 247 4.79 -7.92 -24.25
CA ASP A 247 5.42 -8.42 -25.49
C ASP A 247 5.04 -9.84 -25.98
N GLY A 248 3.85 -10.34 -25.64
CA GLY A 248 3.37 -11.65 -26.14
C GLY A 248 4.05 -12.87 -25.52
N VAL A 249 4.99 -12.66 -24.58
CA VAL A 249 5.67 -13.73 -23.86
C VAL A 249 4.98 -13.92 -22.52
N VAL A 250 4.46 -15.13 -22.28
CA VAL A 250 4.05 -15.55 -20.93
C VAL A 250 5.34 -15.74 -20.14
N PRO A 251 5.61 -14.95 -19.08
CA PRO A 251 6.81 -15.15 -18.32
C PRO A 251 6.77 -16.53 -17.65
N PRO A 252 7.91 -17.22 -17.53
CA PRO A 252 7.95 -18.56 -16.94
C PRO A 252 7.46 -18.51 -15.49
N LYS A 253 6.79 -19.58 -15.04
CA LYS A 253 6.36 -19.75 -13.65
C LYS A 253 7.57 -19.48 -12.73
N PRO A 254 7.46 -18.62 -11.71
CA PRO A 254 8.56 -18.40 -10.78
C PRO A 254 8.92 -19.71 -10.08
N GLU A 255 10.21 -20.05 -10.04
CA GLU A 255 10.70 -21.22 -9.32
C GLU A 255 10.54 -21.00 -7.80
N GLY A 256 10.11 -22.03 -7.06
CA GLY A 256 9.88 -21.93 -5.61
C GLY A 256 8.44 -21.59 -5.19
N VAL A 257 7.51 -21.47 -6.15
CA VAL A 257 6.10 -21.19 -5.86
C VAL A 257 5.35 -22.46 -5.40
N THR A 258 5.04 -22.53 -4.11
CA THR A 258 4.01 -23.44 -3.57
C THR A 258 2.62 -22.80 -3.74
N GLY A 259 1.60 -23.59 -4.12
CA GLY A 259 0.21 -23.12 -4.18
C GLY A 259 -0.23 -22.36 -5.44
N ASN A 260 0.40 -22.60 -6.60
CA ASN A 260 0.05 -21.91 -7.83
C ASN A 260 -1.37 -22.29 -8.34
N PRO A 261 -2.28 -21.31 -8.63
CA PRO A 261 -3.60 -21.57 -9.21
C PRO A 261 -3.58 -22.01 -10.70
N PHE A 262 -2.43 -21.98 -11.38
CA PHE A 262 -2.27 -22.54 -12.74
C PHE A 262 -2.19 -24.07 -12.77
N VAL A 263 -2.41 -24.75 -11.64
CA VAL A 263 -2.64 -26.20 -11.67
C VAL A 263 -4.10 -26.42 -12.06
N THR A 264 -4.35 -26.46 -13.37
CA THR A 264 -5.44 -27.29 -13.91
C THR A 264 -5.24 -28.70 -13.34
N ARG A 265 -6.20 -29.16 -12.53
CA ARG A 265 -6.48 -30.59 -12.51
C ARG A 265 -7.09 -30.99 -13.83
#